data_AF-A0A845E8V4-F1
#
_entry.id   AF-A0A845E8V4-F1
#
_cell.length_a   1.000
_cell.length_b   1.000
_cell.length_c   1.000
_cell.angle_alpha   90.00
_cell.angle_beta   90.00
_cell.angle_gamma   90.00
#
_symmetry.space_group_name_H-M   'P 1'
#
loop_
_entity.id
_entity.type
_entity.pdbx_description
1 polymer ?
#
loop_
_entity_poly.entity_id
_entity_poly.type
_entity_poly.pdbx_seq_one_letter_code
_entity_poly.pdbx_strand_id
1 'polypeptide(L)'
;MRHTQSAATVMAALFLMLAGMIPVQAAIDQSDFLSPEEAFQYELVPDGDQYRLAWDIADDYYLYRKRMTVSGQDAEPASVSYPEGEIITDEYFGESEVYYGQA
;
A
#
# COMPACT_ATOMS: atom_id res chain seq x y z
N MET A 1 -63.84 37.63 -5.50
CA MET A 1 -62.86 37.57 -6.61
C MET A 1 -61.57 36.99 -6.07
N ARG A 2 -61.43 35.65 -6.03
CA ARG A 2 -60.40 34.87 -6.76
C ARG A 2 -59.27 35.70 -7.35
N HIS A 3 -58.03 35.47 -6.92
CA HIS A 3 -56.79 35.36 -7.74
C HIS A 3 -55.67 34.86 -6.79
N THR A 4 -55.51 33.55 -6.56
CA THR A 4 -54.63 32.61 -7.31
C THR A 4 -53.17 33.06 -7.41
N GLN A 5 -52.44 33.13 -6.29
CA GLN A 5 -50.97 33.05 -6.30
C GLN A 5 -50.50 32.22 -5.10
N SER A 6 -50.55 30.89 -5.19
CA SER A 6 -49.94 30.06 -4.15
C SER A 6 -49.38 28.71 -4.64
N ALA A 7 -49.58 28.35 -5.91
CA ALA A 7 -49.14 27.06 -6.43
C ALA A 7 -47.86 27.12 -7.28
N ALA A 8 -47.59 28.24 -7.97
CA ALA A 8 -46.46 28.33 -8.90
C ALA A 8 -45.09 28.49 -8.20
N THR A 9 -45.04 29.14 -7.03
CA THR A 9 -43.78 29.43 -6.33
C THR A 9 -43.26 28.23 -5.52
N VAL A 10 -44.14 27.35 -5.04
CA VAL A 10 -43.75 26.18 -4.24
C VAL A 10 -43.15 25.07 -5.11
N MET A 11 -43.57 24.97 -6.38
CA MET A 11 -43.10 23.93 -7.29
C MET A 11 -41.70 24.20 -7.87
N ALA A 12 -41.27 25.47 -7.92
CA ALA A 12 -39.92 25.85 -8.32
C ALA A 12 -38.86 25.61 -7.22
N ALA A 13 -39.27 25.60 -5.94
CA ALA A 13 -38.37 25.32 -4.82
C ALA A 13 -38.02 23.83 -4.68
N LEU A 14 -38.88 22.93 -5.17
CA LEU A 14 -38.67 21.48 -5.01
C LEU A 14 -37.71 20.89 -6.06
N PHE A 15 -37.51 21.57 -7.20
CA PHE A 15 -36.57 21.12 -8.23
C PHE A 15 -35.12 21.57 -7.96
N LEU A 16 -34.90 22.54 -7.08
CA LEU A 16 -33.56 23.04 -6.72
C LEU A 16 -32.91 22.27 -5.55
N MET A 17 -33.66 21.45 -4.81
CA MET A 17 -33.12 20.62 -3.71
C MET A 17 -32.60 19.24 -4.15
N LEU A 18 -32.83 18.83 -5.41
CA LEU A 18 -32.38 17.52 -5.93
C LEU A 18 -31.05 17.57 -6.70
N ALA A 19 -30.42 18.74 -6.84
CA ALA A 19 -29.17 18.91 -7.58
C ALA A 19 -27.90 18.75 -6.72
N GLY A 20 -28.03 18.43 -5.43
CA GLY A 20 -26.93 18.47 -4.46
C GLY A 20 -26.19 17.16 -4.20
N MET A 21 -26.56 16.05 -4.83
CA MET A 21 -25.86 14.76 -4.64
C MET A 21 -25.07 14.38 -5.90
N ILE A 22 -23.99 15.12 -6.15
CA ILE A 22 -22.88 14.57 -6.92
C ILE A 22 -22.12 13.67 -5.94
N PRO A 23 -22.06 12.34 -6.14
CA PRO A 23 -21.14 11.53 -5.37
C PRO A 23 -19.73 12.04 -5.69
N VAL A 24 -19.05 12.60 -4.69
CA VAL A 24 -17.61 12.82 -4.79
C VAL A 24 -17.00 11.44 -4.78
N GLN A 25 -16.71 10.89 -5.96
CA GLN A 25 -15.77 9.77 -6.06
C GLN A 25 -14.43 10.30 -5.55
N ALA A 26 -14.07 9.94 -4.33
CA ALA A 26 -12.70 10.07 -3.85
C ALA A 26 -11.83 9.21 -4.78
N ALA A 27 -11.10 9.86 -5.67
CA ALA A 27 -10.03 9.21 -6.40
C ALA A 27 -8.95 8.89 -5.36
N ILE A 28 -8.58 7.62 -5.22
CA ILE A 28 -7.36 7.27 -4.49
C ILE A 28 -6.22 7.74 -5.37
N ASP A 29 -5.49 8.76 -4.91
CA ASP A 29 -4.37 9.31 -5.64
C ASP A 29 -3.22 8.30 -5.57
N GLN A 30 -2.68 7.90 -6.72
CA GLN A 30 -1.53 6.99 -6.74
C GLN A 30 -0.27 7.64 -6.13
N SER A 31 -0.28 8.97 -5.94
CA SER A 31 0.75 9.68 -5.20
C SER A 31 0.86 9.25 -3.73
N ASP A 32 -0.15 8.59 -3.17
CA ASP A 32 -0.16 8.19 -1.77
C ASP A 32 0.64 6.90 -1.50
N PHE A 33 1.07 6.19 -2.54
CA PHE A 33 1.91 5.00 -2.41
C PHE A 33 3.37 5.31 -2.75
N LEU A 34 4.27 4.89 -1.88
CA LEU A 34 5.70 4.87 -2.16
C LEU A 34 6.02 3.95 -3.34
N SER A 35 7.02 4.33 -4.14
CA SER A 35 7.60 3.42 -5.12
C SER A 35 8.27 2.23 -4.40
N PRO A 36 8.42 1.06 -5.07
CA PRO A 36 9.12 -0.08 -4.48
C PRO A 36 10.53 0.26 -3.99
N GLU A 37 11.25 1.13 -4.71
CA GLU A 37 12.60 1.55 -4.36
C GLU A 37 12.63 2.42 -3.10
N GLU A 38 11.58 3.20 -2.84
CA GLU A 38 11.43 4.00 -1.62
C GLU A 38 10.96 3.14 -0.43
N ALA A 39 10.05 2.20 -0.68
CA ALA A 39 9.47 1.33 0.34
C ALA A 39 10.40 0.22 0.83
N PHE A 40 11.36 -0.21 -0.01
CA PHE A 40 12.25 -1.34 0.25
C PHE A 40 13.70 -0.98 -0.06
N GLN A 41 14.27 -0.10 0.75
CA GLN A 41 15.68 0.27 0.64
C GLN A 41 16.54 -0.86 1.20
N TYR A 42 17.73 -1.06 0.64
CA TYR A 42 18.67 -2.05 1.18
C TYR A 42 20.11 -1.59 1.07
N GLU A 43 20.94 -2.13 1.95
CA GLU A 43 22.38 -1.93 1.95
C GLU A 43 23.14 -3.24 2.16
N LEU A 44 24.35 -3.32 1.62
CA LEU A 44 25.26 -4.43 1.83
C LEU A 44 26.32 -4.02 2.86
N VAL A 45 26.27 -4.64 4.04
CA VAL A 45 27.13 -4.32 5.19
C VAL A 45 28.16 -5.44 5.38
N PRO A 46 29.47 -5.13 5.44
CA PRO A 46 30.48 -6.11 5.81
C PRO A 46 30.27 -6.62 7.25
N ASP A 47 30.33 -7.94 7.44
CA ASP A 47 30.12 -8.59 8.74
C ASP A 47 31.14 -9.73 8.94
N GLY A 48 32.36 -9.36 9.34
CA GLY A 48 33.47 -10.30 9.46
C GLY A 48 33.87 -10.90 8.09
N ASP A 49 33.82 -12.22 7.99
CA ASP A 49 34.09 -12.97 6.75
C ASP A 49 32.85 -13.10 5.85
N GLN A 50 31.74 -12.45 6.23
CA GLN A 50 30.46 -12.49 5.53
C GLN A 50 30.00 -11.09 5.15
N TYR A 51 28.92 -11.04 4.39
CA TYR A 51 28.17 -9.81 4.15
C TYR A 51 26.74 -9.99 4.61
N ARG A 52 26.16 -8.91 5.13
CA ARG A 52 24.76 -8.81 5.50
C ARG A 52 24.06 -7.89 4.52
N LEU A 53 22.99 -8.38 3.89
CA LEU A 53 22.03 -7.51 3.22
C LEU A 53 21.02 -7.07 4.28
N ALA A 54 20.93 -5.77 4.54
CA ALA A 54 19.98 -5.20 5.48
C ALA A 54 18.93 -4.41 4.70
N TRP A 55 17.66 -4.75 4.87
CA TRP A 55 16.55 -3.97 4.31
C TRP A 55 16.00 -3.00 5.35
N ASP A 56 15.67 -1.79 4.91
CA ASP A 56 14.85 -0.81 5.61
C ASP A 56 13.51 -0.72 4.86
N ILE A 57 12.43 -1.09 5.55
CA ILE A 57 11.10 -1.28 5.00
C ILE A 57 10.18 -0.20 5.56
N ALA A 58 9.59 0.59 4.68
CA ALA A 58 8.66 1.66 5.07
C ALA A 58 7.45 1.13 5.86
N ASP A 59 6.91 1.99 6.73
CA ASP A 59 5.69 1.69 7.48
C ASP A 59 4.54 1.28 6.55
N ASP A 60 3.74 0.29 6.98
CA ASP A 60 2.65 -0.33 6.22
C ASP A 60 3.08 -1.18 4.99
N TYR A 61 4.39 -1.37 4.78
CA TYR A 61 4.94 -2.30 3.77
C TYR A 61 5.59 -3.52 4.42
N TYR A 62 5.69 -4.61 3.64
CA TYR A 62 6.35 -5.84 4.08
C TYR A 62 6.92 -6.67 2.93
N LEU A 63 7.94 -7.46 3.24
CA LEU A 63 8.58 -8.39 2.31
C LEU A 63 8.20 -9.83 2.64
N TYR A 64 7.81 -10.62 1.65
CA TYR A 64 7.63 -12.06 1.81
C TYR A 64 8.97 -12.76 1.81
N ARG A 65 9.34 -13.42 2.92
CA ARG A 65 10.59 -14.20 3.04
C ARG A 65 10.75 -15.18 1.88
N LYS A 66 9.68 -15.91 1.54
CA LYS A 66 9.68 -16.93 0.47
C LYS A 66 9.91 -16.38 -0.94
N ARG A 67 9.86 -15.06 -1.13
CA ARG A 67 10.10 -14.38 -2.41
C ARG A 67 11.47 -13.72 -2.48
N MET A 68 12.22 -13.71 -1.38
CA MET A 68 13.58 -13.20 -1.37
C MET A 68 14.53 -14.23 -1.98
N THR A 69 15.31 -13.80 -2.96
CA THR A 69 16.39 -14.58 -3.56
C THR A 69 17.63 -13.71 -3.59
N VAL A 70 18.75 -14.27 -3.15
CA VAL A 70 20.05 -13.61 -3.22
C VAL A 70 20.92 -14.39 -4.20
N SER A 71 21.44 -13.68 -5.19
CA SER A 71 22.41 -14.22 -6.14
C SER A 71 23.57 -13.23 -6.31
N GLY A 72 24.74 -13.76 -6.64
CA GLY A 72 25.92 -12.95 -6.95
C GLY A 72 26.17 -12.85 -8.44
N GLN A 73 26.78 -11.76 -8.89
CA GLN A 73 27.07 -11.54 -10.31
C GLN A 73 28.18 -12.46 -10.83
N ASP A 74 29.27 -12.62 -10.07
CA ASP A 74 30.44 -13.42 -10.47
C ASP A 74 30.48 -14.80 -9.80
N ALA A 75 29.87 -14.93 -8.62
CA ALA A 75 29.80 -16.18 -7.86
C ALA A 75 28.56 -16.18 -6.98
N GLU A 76 27.89 -17.34 -6.90
CA GLU A 76 26.75 -17.51 -6.00
C GLU A 76 27.20 -17.55 -4.52
N PRO A 77 26.38 -17.03 -3.58
CA PRO A 77 26.68 -17.12 -2.17
C PRO A 77 26.68 -18.60 -1.73
N ALA A 78 27.69 -18.99 -0.94
CA ALA A 78 27.81 -20.36 -0.45
C ALA A 78 26.61 -20.79 0.42
N SER A 79 26.04 -19.85 1.18
CA SER A 79 24.81 -20.03 1.94
C SER A 79 24.17 -18.67 2.20
N VAL A 80 22.83 -18.63 2.27
CA VAL A 80 22.07 -17.45 2.65
C VAL A 80 21.24 -17.79 3.88
N SER A 81 21.47 -17.09 4.97
CA SER A 81 20.64 -17.16 6.18
C SER A 81 19.68 -15.99 6.20
N TYR A 82 18.43 -16.26 6.54
CA TYR A 82 17.40 -15.24 6.72
C TYR A 82 17.04 -15.17 8.21
N PRO A 83 16.69 -13.99 8.75
CA PRO A 83 16.18 -13.88 10.11
C PRO A 83 14.82 -14.58 10.25
N GLU A 84 14.33 -14.68 11.49
CA GLU A 84 12.96 -15.10 11.75
C GLU A 84 12.01 -13.94 11.42
N GLY A 85 10.98 -14.21 10.62
CA GLY A 85 9.93 -13.26 10.26
C GLY A 85 8.62 -13.52 11.01
N GLU A 86 7.64 -12.67 10.74
CA GLU A 86 6.28 -12.82 11.27
C GLU A 86 5.45 -13.73 10.37
N ILE A 87 4.70 -14.66 10.95
CA ILE A 87 3.77 -15.50 10.19
C ILE A 87 2.43 -14.79 10.08
N ILE A 88 2.05 -14.47 8.84
CA ILE A 88 0.73 -13.92 8.49
C ILE A 88 -0.06 -14.92 7.65
N THR A 89 -1.37 -14.73 7.57
CA THR A 89 -2.22 -15.43 6.61
C THR A 89 -3.00 -14.39 5.80
N ASP A 90 -2.77 -14.36 4.50
CA ASP A 90 -3.41 -13.43 3.58
C ASP A 90 -4.13 -14.16 2.43
N GLU A 91 -4.88 -13.41 1.63
CA GLU A 91 -5.64 -13.94 0.50
C GLU A 91 -4.81 -14.23 -0.75
N TYR A 92 -3.58 -13.71 -0.83
CA TYR A 92 -2.70 -13.84 -2.00
C TYR A 92 -1.85 -15.11 -1.95
N PHE A 93 -1.40 -15.46 -0.76
CA PHE A 93 -0.35 -16.43 -0.52
C PHE A 93 -0.62 -17.36 0.66
N GLY A 94 -1.74 -17.17 1.38
CA GLY A 94 -2.09 -17.97 2.55
C GLY A 94 -1.09 -17.76 3.68
N GLU A 95 -0.82 -18.82 4.44
CA GLU A 95 0.19 -18.80 5.50
C GLU A 95 1.58 -18.48 4.91
N SER A 96 2.17 -17.37 5.35
CA SER A 96 3.42 -16.84 4.82
C SER A 96 4.23 -16.15 5.91
N GLU A 97 5.55 -16.27 5.83
CA GLU A 97 6.48 -15.53 6.67
C GLU A 97 6.89 -14.22 5.99
N VAL A 98 6.81 -13.11 6.73
CA VAL A 98 7.04 -11.76 6.23
C VAL A 98 7.95 -10.94 7.17
N TYR A 99 8.53 -9.87 6.63
CA TYR A 99 9.32 -8.91 7.38
C TYR A 99 8.69 -7.52 7.31
N TYR A 100 8.57 -6.87 8.46
CA TYR A 100 8.15 -5.48 8.63
C TYR A 100 9.31 -4.67 9.21
N GLY A 101 9.46 -3.42 8.78
CA GLY A 101 10.51 -2.51 9.25
C GLY A 101 11.93 -2.89 8.81
N GLN A 102 12.38 -4.11 9.08
CA GLN A 102 13.72 -4.58 8.73
C GLN A 102 13.74 -6.06 8.35
N ALA A 103 14.66 -6.44 7.46
CA ALA A 103 14.96 -7.82 7.07
C ALA A 103 16.46 -8.07 6.95
#